data_AF-A0AAP0N967-F1
#
_entry.id   AF-A0AAP0N967-F1
#
_cell.length_a   1.000
_cell.length_b   1.000
_cell.length_c   1.000
_cell.angle_alpha   90.00
_cell.angle_beta   90.00
_cell.angle_gamma   90.00
#
_symmetry.space_group_name_H-M   'P 1'
#
loop_
_entity.id
_entity.type
_entity.pdbx_description
1 polymer ?
#
loop_
_entity_poly.entity_id
_entity_poly.type
_entity_poly.pdbx_seq_one_letter_code
_entity_poly.pdbx_strand_id
1 'polypeptide(L)'
;MLDESKFDLHLKLWALRIPRELCKVATRLLNGYLLDKARIKPITEDPTCEKNRFMILSESVQNSDLSDIPDQKLDELRGLCKIEVVPYSLTLGYTYWGADHVLKQILPPGVEAPSSFETIVKYSTTL
;
A
#
# COMPACT_ATOMS: atom_id res chain seq x y z
N MET A 1 18.43 19.87 -3.75
CA MET A 1 17.01 19.45 -3.75
C MET A 1 17.01 17.94 -3.79
N LEU A 2 16.38 17.29 -2.82
CA LEU A 2 16.23 15.83 -2.82
C LEU A 2 15.18 15.48 -3.87
N ASP A 3 15.47 14.54 -4.76
CA ASP A 3 14.49 14.04 -5.72
C ASP A 3 13.60 13.02 -5.00
N GLU A 4 12.49 13.49 -4.44
CA GLU A 4 11.57 12.69 -3.61
C GLU A 4 10.94 11.53 -4.39
N SER A 5 10.87 11.64 -5.71
CA SER A 5 10.34 10.60 -6.61
C SER A 5 11.16 9.32 -6.64
N LYS A 6 12.43 9.34 -6.21
CA LYS A 6 13.24 8.13 -6.07
C LYS A 6 12.77 7.20 -4.95
N PHE A 7 11.87 7.66 -4.08
CA PHE A 7 11.33 6.90 -2.96
C PHE A 7 9.88 6.46 -3.21
N ASP A 8 9.34 6.70 -4.41
CA ASP A 8 8.02 6.23 -4.79
C ASP A 8 8.01 4.70 -4.90
N LEU A 9 7.25 4.05 -4.02
CA LEU A 9 6.97 2.63 -4.12
C LEU A 9 5.75 2.42 -5.00
N HIS A 10 5.96 1.87 -6.19
CA HIS A 10 4.90 1.52 -7.12
C HIS A 10 4.46 0.06 -6.91
N LEU A 11 3.22 -0.11 -6.44
CA LEU A 11 2.61 -1.41 -6.26
C LEU A 11 1.66 -1.70 -7.41
N LYS A 12 1.87 -2.83 -8.08
CA LYS A 12 0.95 -3.38 -9.06
C LYS A 12 0.10 -4.43 -8.35
N LEU A 13 -1.18 -4.10 -8.17
CA LEU A 13 -2.15 -4.88 -7.42
C LEU A 13 -3.33 -5.20 -8.33
N TRP A 14 -4.23 -6.04 -7.82
CA TRP A 14 -5.53 -6.27 -8.40
C TRP A 14 -6.60 -5.59 -7.55
N ALA A 15 -7.69 -5.16 -8.19
CA ALA A 15 -8.85 -4.66 -7.50
C ALA A 15 -10.12 -5.33 -8.04
N LEU A 16 -11.13 -5.47 -7.18
CA LEU A 16 -12.44 -5.97 -7.55
C LEU A 16 -13.41 -4.81 -7.70
N ARG A 17 -14.14 -4.78 -8.80
CA ARG A 17 -15.31 -3.90 -8.95
C ARG A 17 -16.49 -4.51 -8.24
N ILE A 18 -16.96 -3.83 -7.19
CA ILE A 18 -18.11 -4.27 -6.39
C ILE A 18 -19.10 -3.10 -6.27
N PRO A 19 -20.42 -3.33 -6.35
CA PRO A 19 -21.40 -2.29 -6.09
C PRO A 19 -21.25 -1.73 -4.68
N ARG A 20 -21.39 -0.42 -4.53
CA ARG A 20 -21.24 0.29 -3.24
C ARG A 20 -22.07 -0.32 -2.11
N GLU A 21 -23.23 -0.86 -2.42
CA GLU A 21 -24.18 -1.44 -1.46
C GLU A 21 -23.68 -2.76 -0.87
N LEU A 22 -22.85 -3.48 -1.64
CA LEU A 22 -22.32 -4.79 -1.27
C LEU A 22 -20.92 -4.74 -0.69
N CYS A 23 -20.23 -3.59 -0.76
CA CYS A 23 -18.88 -3.41 -0.22
C CYS A 23 -18.75 -3.90 1.23
N LYS A 24 -19.74 -3.65 2.09
CA LYS A 24 -19.69 -4.06 3.51
C LYS A 24 -19.64 -5.60 3.66
N VAL A 25 -20.43 -6.31 2.86
CA VAL A 25 -20.48 -7.78 2.88
C VAL A 25 -19.23 -8.35 2.22
N ALA A 26 -18.85 -7.83 1.06
CA ALA A 26 -17.63 -8.20 0.36
C ALA A 26 -16.38 -8.01 1.22
N THR A 27 -16.32 -6.95 2.04
CA THR A 27 -15.20 -6.71 2.97
C THR A 27 -15.08 -7.79 4.04
N ARG A 28 -16.21 -8.31 4.51
CA ARG A 28 -16.23 -9.39 5.50
C ARG A 28 -15.82 -10.72 4.87
N LEU A 29 -16.32 -11.02 3.67
CA LEU A 29 -15.94 -12.22 2.93
C LEU A 29 -14.44 -12.23 2.63
N LEU A 30 -13.94 -11.14 2.06
CA LEU A 30 -12.54 -10.96 1.66
C LEU A 30 -11.62 -10.51 2.81
N ASN A 31 -12.06 -10.64 4.05
CA ASN A 31 -11.22 -10.31 5.19
C ASN A 31 -9.92 -11.15 5.16
N GLY A 32 -8.78 -10.47 5.28
CA GLY A 32 -7.45 -11.05 5.12
C GLY A 32 -6.88 -11.02 3.69
N TYR A 33 -7.69 -10.72 2.67
CA TYR A 33 -7.25 -10.68 1.27
C TYR A 33 -7.27 -9.27 0.66
N LEU A 34 -7.82 -8.29 1.37
CA LEU A 34 -7.79 -6.87 0.99
C LEU A 34 -6.47 -6.23 1.40
N LEU A 35 -6.13 -5.11 0.75
CA LEU A 35 -4.92 -4.36 1.05
C LEU A 35 -4.91 -3.88 2.51
N ASP A 36 -4.05 -4.47 3.32
CA ASP A 36 -3.81 -4.09 4.70
C ASP A 36 -2.51 -3.29 4.79
N LYS A 37 -2.58 -2.01 4.44
CA LYS A 37 -1.47 -1.07 4.55
C LYS A 37 -1.90 0.14 5.38
N ALA A 38 -1.10 0.49 6.37
CA ALA A 38 -1.36 1.64 7.23
C ALA A 38 -1.67 2.88 6.38
N ARG A 39 -2.69 3.68 6.74
CA ARG A 39 -3.08 4.92 6.03
C ARG A 39 -3.61 4.75 4.60
N ILE A 40 -3.65 3.53 4.05
CA ILE A 40 -4.28 3.25 2.76
C ILE A 40 -5.66 2.65 2.98
N LYS A 41 -6.65 3.17 2.28
CA LYS A 41 -8.00 2.60 2.32
C LYS A 41 -8.07 1.44 1.32
N PRO A 42 -8.50 0.23 1.73
CA PRO A 42 -8.66 -0.89 0.80
C PRO A 42 -9.84 -0.70 -0.16
N ILE A 43 -10.69 0.31 0.04
CA ILE A 43 -11.85 0.58 -0.80
C ILE A 43 -11.77 2.01 -1.33
N THR A 44 -11.80 2.15 -2.65
CA THR A 44 -11.73 3.45 -3.34
C THR A 44 -12.86 3.62 -4.35
N GLU A 45 -12.99 4.81 -4.90
CA GLU A 45 -13.95 5.11 -5.96
C GLU A 45 -13.55 4.42 -7.26
N ASP A 46 -14.54 3.90 -7.97
CA ASP A 46 -14.36 3.46 -9.35
C ASP A 46 -14.48 4.70 -10.26
N PRO A 47 -13.41 5.09 -10.98
CA PRO A 47 -13.46 6.23 -11.88
C PRO A 47 -14.38 6.01 -13.09
N THR A 48 -14.78 4.76 -13.36
CA THR A 48 -15.64 4.43 -14.50
C THR A 48 -17.13 4.38 -14.14
N CYS A 49 -17.48 4.22 -12.86
CA CYS A 49 -18.87 4.13 -12.41
C CYS A 49 -19.02 4.50 -10.92
N GLU A 50 -19.78 5.56 -10.65
CA GLU A 50 -20.07 6.03 -9.27
C GLU A 50 -20.82 5.00 -8.39
N LYS A 51 -21.51 4.05 -9.02
CA LYS A 51 -22.28 2.99 -8.33
C LYS A 51 -21.37 1.88 -7.81
N ASN A 52 -20.15 1.79 -8.32
CA ASN A 52 -19.18 0.77 -7.95
C ASN A 52 -18.05 1.38 -7.11
N ARG A 53 -17.34 0.50 -6.43
CA ARG A 53 -16.13 0.80 -5.70
C ARG A 53 -15.08 -0.23 -6.08
N PHE A 54 -13.83 0.20 -6.07
CA PHE A 54 -12.69 -0.70 -6.18
C PHE A 54 -12.33 -1.20 -4.80
N MET A 55 -12.33 -2.52 -4.64
CA MET A 55 -11.79 -3.19 -3.47
C MET A 55 -10.39 -3.70 -3.82
N ILE A 56 -9.38 -3.02 -3.31
CA ILE A 56 -7.97 -3.30 -3.60
C ILE A 56 -7.56 -4.56 -2.84
N LEU A 57 -7.03 -5.53 -3.58
CA LEU A 57 -6.53 -6.78 -3.04
C LEU A 57 -5.11 -6.59 -2.46
N SER A 58 -4.76 -7.47 -1.53
CA SER A 58 -3.44 -7.55 -0.92
C SER A 58 -2.37 -7.96 -1.95
N GLU A 59 -1.11 -7.66 -1.64
CA GLU A 59 0.05 -8.05 -2.45
C GLU A 59 0.20 -9.57 -2.60
N SER A 60 -0.41 -10.34 -1.69
CA SER A 60 -0.46 -11.80 -1.74
C SER A 60 -1.31 -12.33 -2.89
N VAL A 61 -2.26 -11.55 -3.39
CA VAL A 61 -3.08 -11.93 -4.55
C VAL A 61 -2.43 -11.39 -5.81
N GLN A 62 -1.65 -12.24 -6.48
CA GLN A 62 -0.89 -11.86 -7.68
C GLN A 62 -1.60 -12.30 -8.96
N ASN A 63 -2.52 -13.25 -8.86
CA ASN A 63 -3.19 -13.88 -9.99
C ASN A 63 -4.52 -13.20 -10.31
N SER A 64 -4.76 -12.91 -11.60
CA SER A 64 -6.03 -12.36 -12.10
C SER A 64 -7.22 -13.27 -11.83
N ASP A 65 -6.98 -14.58 -11.78
CA ASP A 65 -8.00 -15.62 -11.58
C ASP A 65 -8.36 -15.82 -10.10
N LEU A 66 -7.76 -15.02 -9.19
CA LEU A 66 -8.01 -15.04 -7.75
C LEU A 66 -7.70 -16.38 -7.06
N SER A 67 -6.87 -17.23 -7.65
CA SER A 67 -6.49 -18.55 -7.12
C SER A 67 -5.86 -18.50 -5.71
N ASP A 68 -5.36 -17.35 -5.30
CA ASP A 68 -4.83 -17.10 -3.94
C ASP A 68 -5.95 -16.95 -2.88
N ILE A 69 -7.21 -16.80 -3.31
CA ILE A 69 -8.39 -16.66 -2.46
C ILE A 69 -9.18 -17.98 -2.51
N PRO A 70 -9.62 -18.55 -1.38
CA PRO A 70 -10.34 -19.81 -1.37
C PRO A 70 -11.67 -19.71 -2.12
N ASP A 71 -11.95 -20.73 -2.94
CA ASP A 71 -13.13 -20.79 -3.81
C ASP A 71 -14.44 -20.55 -3.08
N GLN A 72 -14.58 -21.03 -1.84
CA GLN A 72 -15.79 -20.81 -1.03
C GLN A 72 -16.10 -19.31 -0.86
N LYS A 73 -15.08 -18.48 -0.61
CA LYS A 73 -15.27 -17.02 -0.45
C LYS A 73 -15.59 -16.35 -1.79
N LEU A 74 -14.97 -16.83 -2.87
CA LEU A 74 -15.21 -16.33 -4.22
C LEU A 74 -16.61 -16.69 -4.72
N ASP A 75 -17.07 -17.91 -4.46
CA ASP A 75 -18.41 -18.37 -4.82
C ASP A 75 -19.49 -17.56 -4.10
N GLU A 76 -19.36 -17.36 -2.78
CA GLU A 76 -20.27 -16.49 -2.03
C GLU A 76 -20.29 -15.05 -2.59
N LEU A 77 -19.11 -14.50 -2.92
CA LEU A 77 -19.02 -13.16 -3.50
C LEU A 77 -19.68 -13.08 -4.88
N ARG A 78 -19.50 -14.11 -5.72
CA ARG A 78 -20.11 -14.23 -7.06
C ARG A 78 -21.62 -14.48 -6.98
N GLY A 79 -22.10 -15.13 -5.93
CA GLY A 79 -23.53 -15.29 -5.65
C GLY A 79 -24.22 -13.98 -5.29
N LEU A 80 -23.49 -13.02 -4.71
CA LEU A 80 -24.03 -11.70 -4.37
C LEU A 80 -24.02 -10.72 -5.55
N CYS A 81 -22.97 -10.75 -6.38
CA CYS A 81 -22.85 -9.86 -7.52
C CYS A 81 -21.88 -10.37 -8.60
N LYS A 82 -22.00 -9.82 -9.80
CA LYS A 82 -20.96 -9.92 -10.82
C LYS A 82 -19.72 -9.15 -10.37
N ILE A 83 -18.66 -9.89 -10.07
CA ILE A 83 -17.34 -9.33 -9.77
C ILE A 83 -16.53 -9.19 -11.06
N GLU A 84 -15.77 -8.11 -11.16
CA GLU A 84 -14.81 -7.89 -12.24
C GLU A 84 -13.45 -7.58 -11.63
N VAL A 85 -12.43 -8.35 -12.02
CA VAL A 85 -11.05 -8.15 -11.59
C VAL A 85 -10.40 -7.15 -12.55
N VAL A 86 -9.86 -6.07 -12.00
CA VAL A 86 -9.19 -5.02 -12.77
C VAL A 86 -7.79 -4.77 -12.23
N PRO A 87 -6.80 -4.48 -13.11
CA PRO A 87 -5.47 -4.10 -12.66
C PRO A 87 -5.53 -2.74 -11.94
N TYR A 88 -4.80 -2.63 -10.84
CA TYR A 88 -4.76 -1.43 -10.01
C TYR A 88 -3.31 -1.05 -9.67
N SER A 89 -2.91 0.17 -9.98
CA SER A 89 -1.58 0.69 -9.62
C SER A 89 -1.69 1.68 -8.47
N LEU A 90 -1.01 1.38 -7.36
CA LEU A 90 -0.91 2.26 -6.21
C LEU A 90 0.51 2.81 -6.11
N THR A 91 0.66 4.13 -6.13
CA THR A 91 1.95 4.79 -5.89
C THR A 91 1.97 5.33 -4.46
N LEU A 92 2.89 4.81 -3.65
CA LEU A 92 3.14 5.26 -2.29
C LEU A 92 4.37 6.15 -2.27
N GLY A 93 4.16 7.46 -2.19
CA GLY A 93 5.23 8.44 -2.19
C GLY A 93 5.88 8.68 -0.83
N TYR A 94 6.86 9.58 -0.81
CA TYR A 94 7.68 9.93 0.36
C TYR A 94 6.87 10.24 1.64
N THR A 95 5.70 10.87 1.50
CA THR A 95 4.79 11.22 2.63
C THR A 95 4.13 10.00 3.29
N TYR A 96 4.17 8.84 2.65
CA TYR A 96 3.69 7.58 3.19
C TYR A 96 4.62 7.02 4.28
N TRP A 97 5.93 7.22 4.11
CA TRP A 97 6.96 6.69 5.01
C TRP A 97 7.17 7.65 6.20
N GLY A 98 7.16 7.14 7.43
CA GLY A 98 7.69 7.90 8.57
C GLY A 98 9.17 8.17 8.37
N ALA A 99 9.69 9.30 8.89
CA ALA A 99 11.08 9.71 8.74
C ALA A 99 12.09 8.59 9.07
N ASP A 100 11.77 7.72 10.03
CA ASP A 100 12.58 6.54 10.41
C ASP A 100 12.75 5.50 9.29
N HIS A 101 11.73 5.28 8.45
CA HIS A 101 11.77 4.29 7.37
C HIS A 101 12.52 4.81 6.15
N VAL A 102 12.39 6.11 5.87
CA VAL A 102 13.18 6.80 4.85
C VAL A 102 14.66 6.76 5.21
N LEU A 103 15.02 7.07 6.46
CA LEU A 103 16.42 7.08 6.92
C LEU A 103 17.10 5.72 6.75
N LYS A 104 16.41 4.61 7.01
CA LYS A 104 16.95 3.25 6.81
C LYS A 104 17.17 2.87 5.34
N GLN A 105 16.38 3.42 4.41
CA GLN A 105 16.53 3.19 2.97
C GLN A 105 17.63 4.06 2.34
N ILE A 106 17.94 5.22 2.93
CA ILE A 106 19.01 6.12 2.46
C ILE A 106 20.39 5.68 2.99
N LEU A 107 20.45 4.97 4.12
CA LEU A 107 21.70 4.51 4.70
C LEU A 107 22.23 3.28 3.92
N PRO A 108 23.48 3.31 3.42
CA PRO A 108 24.08 2.16 2.78
C PRO A 108 24.22 0.99 3.79
N PRO A 109 24.18 -0.28 3.33
CA PRO A 109 24.31 -1.43 4.22
C PRO A 109 25.65 -1.37 4.94
N GLY A 110 25.63 -1.15 6.26
CA GLY A 110 26.82 -1.06 7.11
C GLY A 110 27.03 0.26 7.86
N VAL A 111 26.12 1.23 7.77
CA VAL A 111 26.20 2.46 8.57
C VAL A 111 25.11 2.45 9.64
N GLU A 112 25.50 2.19 10.89
CA GLU A 112 24.67 2.46 12.05
C GLU A 112 24.36 3.97 12.11
N ALA A 113 23.09 4.32 12.32
CA ALA A 113 22.70 5.71 12.52
C ALA A 113 23.54 6.28 13.68
N PRO A 114 24.29 7.37 13.48
CA PRO A 114 25.12 7.92 14.55
C PRO A 114 24.19 8.41 15.65
N SER A 115 24.13 7.64 16.74
CA SER A 115 23.51 8.07 17.97
C SER A 115 24.44 9.12 18.58
N SER A 116 23.97 10.36 18.64
CA SER A 116 24.61 11.53 19.24
C SER A 116 25.50 12.38 18.31
N PHE A 117 25.05 13.62 18.07
CA PHE A 117 25.88 14.71 17.56
C PHE A 117 26.82 15.14 18.71
N GLU A 118 28.12 14.89 18.61
CA GLU A 118 29.11 15.55 19.47
C GLU A 118 29.31 17.01 19.03
N THR A 119 29.10 17.94 19.96
CA THR A 119 29.37 19.37 19.77
C THR A 119 30.89 19.59 19.71
N ILE A 120 31.40 20.01 18.54
CA ILE A 120 32.79 20.39 18.39
C ILE A 120 33.02 21.76 19.04
N VAL A 121 33.66 21.79 20.22
CA VAL A 121 34.19 23.03 20.80
C VAL A 121 35.54 23.35 20.16
N LYS A 122 35.60 24.39 19.33
CA LYS A 122 36.87 24.91 18.79
C LYS A 122 37.64 25.62 19.90
N TYR A 123 38.81 25.10 20.30
CA TYR A 123 39.79 25.86 21.05
C TYR A 123 40.63 26.71 20.08
N SER A 124 40.44 28.03 20.12
CA SER A 124 41.35 28.98 19.49
C SER A 124 42.65 29.01 20.30
N THR A 125 43.73 28.46 19.74
CA THR A 125 45.08 28.73 20.26
C THR A 125 45.51 30.09 19.74
N THR A 126 45.60 31.07 20.65
CA THR A 126 46.29 32.34 20.41
C THR A 126 47.79 32.10 20.54
N LEU A 127 48.54 32.38 19.47
CA LEU A 127 49.96 32.74 19.53
C LEU A 127 50.08 34.22 19.18
#